data_AF-A0A6I4V9C8-F1
#
_entry.id   AF-A0A6I4V9C8-F1
#
_cell.length_a   1.000
_cell.length_b   1.000
_cell.length_c   1.000
_cell.angle_alpha   90.00
_cell.angle_beta   90.00
_cell.angle_gamma   90.00
#
_symmetry.space_group_name_H-M   'P 1'
#
loop_
_entity.id
_entity.type
_entity.pdbx_description
1 polymer ?
#
loop_
_entity_poly.entity_id
_entity_poly.type
_entity_poly.pdbx_seq_one_letter_code
_entity_poly.pdbx_strand_id
1 'polypeptide(L)'
;MMTGRDEAVSERAIEMVRNLQRRLANECHAKGISPEDIALASLYSAFDIAEGAKGPGLAAVEWLRTGLDVIERQVMEKVSG
;
A
#
# COMPACT_ATOMS: atom_id res chain seq x y z
N MET A 1 10.41 -7.53 19.86
CA MET A 1 9.54 -6.44 20.35
C MET A 1 9.99 -5.19 19.60
N MET A 2 9.13 -4.66 18.72
CA MET A 2 9.45 -3.49 17.88
C MET A 2 9.31 -2.26 18.77
N THR A 3 10.30 -1.37 18.79
CA THR A 3 10.30 -0.22 19.69
C THR A 3 9.48 0.92 19.08
N GLY A 4 8.94 1.86 19.88
CA GLY A 4 8.19 3.01 19.35
C GLY A 4 8.98 3.92 18.39
N ARG A 5 10.31 3.77 18.35
CA ARG A 5 11.19 4.40 17.35
C ARG A 5 11.12 3.70 15.99
N ASP A 6 10.97 2.37 15.98
CA ASP A 6 10.89 1.56 14.77
C ASP A 6 9.53 1.75 14.07
N GLU A 7 8.45 1.95 14.83
CA GLU A 7 7.12 2.29 14.30
C GLU A 7 7.12 3.66 13.61
N ALA A 8 7.67 4.70 14.26
CA ALA A 8 7.75 6.04 13.67
C ALA A 8 8.65 6.11 12.41
N VAL A 9 9.70 5.29 12.35
CA VAL A 9 10.55 5.14 11.15
C VAL A 9 9.77 4.44 10.03
N SER A 10 8.97 3.42 10.36
CA SER A 10 8.11 2.71 9.42
C SER A 10 7.03 3.63 8.82
N GLU A 11 6.36 4.44 9.63
CA GLU A 11 5.32 5.38 9.17
C GLU A 11 5.85 6.41 8.18
N ARG A 12 7.03 6.99 8.46
CA ARG A 12 7.66 7.95 7.54
C ARG A 12 8.05 7.30 6.21
N ALA A 13 8.56 6.07 6.24
CA ALA A 13 8.89 5.32 5.03
C ALA A 13 7.63 5.00 4.22
N ILE A 14 6.54 4.58 4.89
CA ILE A 14 5.25 4.32 4.25
C ILE A 14 4.72 5.59 3.58
N GLU A 15 4.72 6.73 4.27
CA GLU A 15 4.20 7.98 3.73
C GLU A 15 5.05 8.51 2.56
N MET A 16 6.38 8.36 2.64
CA MET A 16 7.28 8.68 1.52
C MET A 16 6.92 7.88 0.26
N VAL A 17 6.77 6.56 0.39
CA VAL A 17 6.43 5.68 -0.74
C VAL A 17 5.05 6.01 -1.29
N ARG A 18 4.06 6.26 -0.41
CA ARG A 18 2.71 6.69 -0.83
C ARG A 18 2.72 7.99 -1.61
N ASN A 19 3.59 8.95 -1.26
CA ASN A 19 3.72 10.21 -2.00
C ASN A 19 4.34 10.01 -3.39
N LEU A 20 5.32 9.12 -3.52
CA LEU A 20 5.90 8.77 -4.82
C LEU A 20 4.86 8.07 -5.71
N GLN A 21 4.10 7.12 -5.17
CA GLN A 21 3.04 6.42 -5.90
C GLN A 21 1.94 7.39 -6.36
N ARG A 22 1.56 8.38 -5.54
CA ARG A 22 0.60 9.42 -5.95
C ARG A 22 1.12 10.26 -7.13
N ARG A 23 2.39 10.63 -7.14
CA ARG A 23 3.00 11.37 -8.26
C ARG A 23 2.99 10.53 -9.53
N LEU A 24 3.41 9.27 -9.44
CA LEU A 24 3.39 8.34 -10.56
C LEU A 24 1.97 8.14 -11.10
N ALA A 25 0.97 7.98 -10.23
CA ALA A 25 -0.42 7.86 -10.63
C ALA A 25 -0.90 9.09 -11.42
N ASN A 26 -0.54 10.31 -10.98
CA ASN A 26 -0.86 11.54 -11.70
C ASN A 26 -0.17 11.59 -13.08
N GLU A 27 1.08 11.16 -13.18
CA GLU A 27 1.82 11.09 -14.44
C GLU A 27 1.19 10.06 -15.41
N CYS A 28 0.79 8.90 -14.92
CA CYS A 28 0.08 7.89 -15.70
C CYS A 28 -1.27 8.40 -16.19
N HIS A 29 -2.02 9.09 -15.31
CA HIS A 29 -3.30 9.67 -15.68
C HIS A 29 -3.16 10.76 -16.74
N ALA A 30 -2.13 11.61 -16.64
CA ALA A 30 -1.81 12.61 -17.66
C ALA A 30 -1.47 11.99 -19.03
N LYS A 31 -1.11 10.70 -19.08
CA LYS A 31 -0.91 9.92 -20.32
C LYS A 31 -2.17 9.22 -20.83
N GLY A 32 -3.33 9.47 -20.20
CA GLY A 32 -4.62 8.91 -20.61
C GLY A 32 -4.93 7.52 -20.03
N ILE A 33 -4.16 7.04 -19.04
CA ILE A 33 -4.45 5.78 -18.35
C ILE A 33 -5.56 6.03 -17.33
N SER A 34 -6.54 5.11 -17.28
CA SER A 34 -7.65 5.22 -16.34
C SER A 34 -7.18 5.08 -14.89
N PRO A 35 -7.80 5.78 -13.92
CA PRO A 35 -7.53 5.57 -12.50
C PRO A 35 -7.68 4.10 -12.07
N GLU A 36 -8.64 3.38 -12.64
CA GLU A 36 -8.92 1.97 -12.38
C GLU A 36 -7.74 1.08 -12.80
N ASP A 37 -7.20 1.28 -14.00
CA ASP A 37 -6.03 0.53 -14.50
C ASP A 37 -4.78 0.86 -13.68
N ILE A 38 -4.59 2.12 -13.28
CA ILE A 38 -3.49 2.56 -12.42
C ILE A 38 -3.59 1.88 -11.05
N ALA A 39 -4.78 1.82 -10.46
CA ALA A 39 -5.02 1.18 -9.19
C ALA A 39 -4.74 -0.33 -9.27
N LEU A 40 -5.24 -1.00 -10.32
CA LEU A 40 -5.01 -2.42 -10.53
C LEU A 40 -3.51 -2.74 -10.74
N ALA A 41 -2.80 -1.96 -11.54
CA ALA A 41 -1.35 -2.11 -11.73
C ALA A 41 -0.57 -1.89 -10.43
N SER A 42 -1.02 -0.95 -9.59
CA SER A 42 -0.43 -0.70 -8.26
C SER A 42 -0.64 -1.89 -7.31
N LEU A 43 -1.78 -2.57 -7.38
CA LEU A 43 -2.04 -3.80 -6.62
C LEU A 43 -1.13 -4.96 -7.08
N TYR A 44 -0.93 -5.15 -8.38
CA TYR A 44 0.03 -6.14 -8.88
C TYR A 44 1.46 -5.81 -8.44
N SER A 45 1.87 -4.54 -8.50
CA SER A 45 3.18 -4.13 -7.99
C SER A 45 3.35 -4.42 -6.49
N ALA A 46 2.30 -4.21 -5.70
CA ALA A 46 2.30 -4.56 -4.28
C ALA A 46 2.37 -6.08 -4.05
N PHE A 47 1.71 -6.87 -4.90
CA PHE A 47 1.79 -8.33 -4.90
C PHE A 47 3.20 -8.82 -5.21
N ASP A 48 3.88 -8.30 -6.22
CA ASP A 48 5.26 -8.68 -6.57
C ASP A 48 6.23 -8.42 -5.40
N ILE A 49 6.07 -7.29 -4.72
CA ILE A 49 6.83 -6.96 -3.50
C ILE A 49 6.53 -7.96 -2.38
N ALA A 50 5.25 -8.30 -2.20
CA ALA A 50 4.83 -9.25 -1.18
C ALA A 50 5.33 -10.67 -1.47
N GLU A 51 5.38 -11.10 -2.75
CA GLU A 51 5.96 -12.39 -3.13
C GLU A 51 7.42 -12.50 -2.70
N GLY A 52 8.21 -11.44 -2.96
CA GLY A 52 9.61 -11.40 -2.55
C GLY A 52 9.84 -11.34 -1.03
N ALA A 53 8.91 -10.75 -0.27
CA ALA A 53 9.08 -10.50 1.16
C ALA A 53 8.41 -11.53 2.09
N LYS A 54 7.33 -12.18 1.64
CA LYS A 54 6.42 -12.98 2.48
C LYS A 54 6.17 -14.38 1.94
N GLY A 55 6.51 -14.64 0.69
CA GLY A 55 6.38 -15.94 0.04
C GLY A 55 5.41 -15.89 -1.15
N PRO A 56 5.53 -16.86 -2.07
CA PRO A 56 4.84 -16.81 -3.35
C PRO A 56 3.33 -17.02 -3.24
N GLY A 57 2.60 -16.51 -4.23
CA GLY A 57 1.18 -16.78 -4.44
C GLY A 57 0.29 -16.41 -3.25
N LEU A 58 -0.37 -17.39 -2.64
CA LEU A 58 -1.38 -17.15 -1.62
C LEU A 58 -0.80 -16.47 -0.36
N ALA A 59 0.45 -16.75 0.00
CA ALA A 59 1.09 -16.12 1.15
C ALA A 59 1.22 -14.59 0.97
N ALA A 60 1.57 -14.14 -0.24
CA ALA A 60 1.59 -12.72 -0.59
C ALA A 60 0.18 -12.10 -0.54
N VAL A 61 -0.82 -12.80 -1.06
CA VAL A 61 -2.23 -12.35 -1.02
C VAL A 61 -2.73 -12.19 0.42
N GLU A 62 -2.46 -13.16 1.29
CA GLU A 62 -2.86 -13.09 2.71
C GLU A 62 -2.20 -11.92 3.42
N TRP A 63 -0.91 -11.67 3.16
CA TRP A 63 -0.23 -10.52 3.72
C TRP A 63 -0.81 -9.19 3.24
N LEU A 64 -1.15 -9.08 1.95
CA LEU A 64 -1.82 -7.89 1.41
C LEU A 64 -3.20 -7.67 2.05
N ARG A 65 -3.97 -8.74 2.32
CA ARG A 65 -5.25 -8.64 3.04
C ARG A 65 -5.07 -8.08 4.44
N THR A 66 -4.06 -8.51 5.18
CA THR A 66 -3.74 -7.90 6.49
C THR A 66 -3.45 -6.41 6.38
N GLY A 67 -2.79 -5.98 5.29
CA GLY A 67 -2.60 -4.56 4.99
C GLY A 67 -3.91 -3.80 4.75
N LEU A 68 -4.87 -4.40 4.04
CA LEU A 68 -6.20 -3.85 3.84
C LEU A 68 -6.98 -3.74 5.16
N ASP A 69 -6.88 -4.74 6.05
CA ASP A 69 -7.52 -4.69 7.38
C ASP A 69 -6.99 -3.53 8.25
N VAL A 70 -5.71 -3.14 8.06
CA VAL A 70 -5.14 -1.96 8.72
C VAL A 70 -5.77 -0.67 8.16
N ILE A 71 -5.87 -0.57 6.83
CA ILE A 71 -6.46 0.60 6.17
C ILE A 71 -7.93 0.73 6.56
N GLU A 72 -8.69 -0.36 6.54
CA GLU A 72 -10.11 -0.39 6.91
C GLU A 72 -10.31 0.13 8.33
N ARG A 73 -9.55 -0.37 9.31
CA ARG A 73 -9.63 0.13 10.70
C ARG A 73 -9.38 1.64 10.79
N GLN A 74 -8.35 2.14 10.12
CA GLN A 74 -8.05 3.58 10.10
C GLN A 74 -9.16 4.42 9.46
N VAL A 75 -9.83 3.89 8.43
CA VAL A 75 -10.97 4.56 7.80
C VAL A 75 -12.16 4.59 8.75
N MET A 76 -12.47 3.46 9.39
CA MET A 76 -13.57 3.34 10.35
C MET A 76 -13.40 4.25 11.57
N GLU A 77 -12.18 4.37 12.10
CA GLU A 77 -11.85 5.29 13.19
C GLU A 77 -12.10 6.75 12.82
N LYS A 78 -11.79 7.15 11.58
CA LYS A 78 -12.02 8.52 11.08
C LYS A 78 -13.49 8.85 10.82
N VAL A 79 -14.32 7.85 10.55
CA VAL A 79 -15.76 8.03 10.34
C VAL A 79 -16.52 8.09 11.68
N SER A 80 -15.96 7.50 12.74
CA SER A 80 -16.62 7.37 14.04
C SER A 80 -16.29 8.48 15.06
N GLY A 81 -15.34 9.36 14.74
CA GLY A 81 -14.89 10.48 15.59
C GLY A 81 -15.24 11.84 15.00
#